data_AF-A0AA35QWN7-F1
#
_entry.id   AF-A0AA35QWN7-F1
#
_cell.length_a   1.000
_cell.length_b   1.000
_cell.length_c   1.000
_cell.angle_alpha   90.00
_cell.angle_beta   90.00
_cell.angle_gamma   90.00
#
_symmetry.space_group_name_H-M   'P 1'
#
loop_
_entity.id
_entity.type
_entity.pdbx_description
1 polymer ?
#
loop_
_entity_poly.entity_id
_entity_poly.type
_entity_poly.pdbx_seq_one_letter_code
_entity_poly.pdbx_strand_id
1 'polypeptide(L)'
;MDFETEKVKHIQAVFTSKHHRLKVPDSQFSIPVSANRRDLSSLIAHFLEGSGSDNDDGEAERETEFIIRGDLLRSSLESHLANKTVSSEAVIEIEVIERNPPPRLADVFDHKDWVSGVHINTHYILTGSYDSTVRIWTHDGQMKCSAEGHTSPVKDVVWISSDASSSDSGRVLFASASQDQNVHIWSLAESTAEPQVEHLHTCKGHARSVESLAVNPSHDKVENCYPHYVCTASARAKYLFIAVQCVLG
;
A
#
# COMPACT_ATOMS: atom_id res chain seq x y z
N MET A 1 11.52 61.22 7.43
CA MET A 1 10.62 60.10 7.09
C MET A 1 11.38 58.86 7.50
N ASP A 2 11.17 58.47 8.75
CA ASP A 2 11.90 57.36 9.34
C ASP A 2 11.19 56.08 8.91
N PHE A 3 11.85 55.30 8.06
CA PHE A 3 11.44 53.94 7.77
C PHE A 3 11.77 53.11 9.00
N GLU A 4 10.81 52.99 9.93
CA GLU A 4 10.88 51.95 10.97
C GLU A 4 10.89 50.59 10.25
N THR A 5 12.04 49.95 10.23
CA THR A 5 12.16 48.55 9.83
C THR A 5 11.37 47.71 10.84
N GLU A 6 10.20 47.22 10.42
CA GLU A 6 9.40 46.28 11.22
C GLU A 6 10.30 45.11 11.65
N LYS A 7 10.54 44.99 12.96
CA LYS A 7 11.29 43.87 13.52
C LYS A 7 10.50 42.58 13.25
N VAL A 8 11.01 41.77 12.33
CA VAL A 8 10.47 40.43 12.05
C VAL A 8 10.55 39.60 13.31
N LYS A 9 9.40 39.17 13.83
CA LYS A 9 9.33 38.28 15.00
C LYS A 9 9.86 36.90 14.63
N HIS A 10 10.71 36.36 15.49
CA HIS A 10 11.28 35.02 15.33
C HIS A 10 10.91 34.15 16.52
N ILE A 11 10.84 32.84 16.29
CA ILE A 11 10.75 31.81 17.31
C ILE A 11 12.02 30.97 17.30
N GLN A 12 12.29 30.33 18.43
CA GLN A 12 13.31 29.29 18.49
C GLN A 12 12.67 27.94 18.22
N ALA A 13 13.24 27.17 17.31
CA ALA A 13 12.75 25.83 16.98
C ALA A 13 13.89 24.81 16.85
N VAL A 14 13.58 23.55 17.11
CA VAL A 14 14.46 22.40 16.84
C VAL A 14 13.69 21.44 15.93
N PHE A 15 14.36 20.92 14.92
CA PHE A 15 13.76 19.93 14.01
C PHE A 15 14.02 18.53 14.53
N THR A 16 12.99 17.69 14.51
CA THR A 16 13.11 16.26 14.83
C THR A 16 12.53 15.43 13.70
N SER A 17 13.02 14.20 13.53
CA SER A 17 12.53 13.29 12.50
C SER A 17 12.53 11.86 13.02
N LYS A 18 11.45 11.13 12.75
CA LYS A 18 11.34 9.69 13.01
C LYS A 18 11.82 8.86 11.83
N HIS A 19 11.99 9.47 10.65
CA HIS A 19 12.38 8.79 9.43
C HIS A 19 13.89 8.83 9.26
N HIS A 20 14.52 7.65 9.15
CA HIS A 20 15.98 7.53 8.97
C HIS A 20 16.51 8.23 7.71
N ARG A 21 15.65 8.46 6.71
CA ARG A 21 15.96 9.16 5.45
C ARG A 21 15.99 10.68 5.60
N LEU A 22 15.28 11.22 6.59
CA LEU A 22 15.22 12.65 6.90
C LEU A 22 16.15 12.95 8.08
N LYS A 23 17.45 13.05 7.80
CA LYS A 23 18.46 13.44 8.80
C LYS A 23 18.46 14.96 8.95
N VAL A 24 17.71 15.44 9.92
CA VAL A 24 17.67 16.87 10.27
C VAL A 24 18.71 17.18 11.36
N PRO A 25 19.29 18.39 11.37
CA PRO A 25 20.22 18.78 12.44
C PRO A 25 19.51 18.95 13.79
N ASP A 26 20.15 18.50 14.87
CA ASP A 26 19.65 18.70 16.25
C ASP A 26 19.90 20.12 16.80
N SER A 27 20.36 21.04 15.94
CA SER A 27 20.63 22.44 16.28
C SER A 27 19.35 23.24 16.48
N GLN A 28 19.43 24.25 17.34
CA GLN A 28 18.35 25.23 17.51
C GLN A 28 18.44 26.32 16.43
N PHE A 29 17.29 26.65 15.83
CA PHE A 29 17.17 27.61 14.76
C PHE A 29 16.25 28.77 15.14
N SER A 30 16.62 29.98 14.71
CA SER A 30 15.78 31.16 14.78
C SER A 30 14.98 31.29 13.49
N ILE A 31 13.67 31.02 13.56
CA ILE A 31 12.78 30.96 12.39
C ILE A 31 11.77 32.11 12.45
N PRO A 32 11.52 32.85 11.35
CA PRO A 32 10.52 33.90 11.34
C PRO A 32 9.11 33.31 11.52
N VAL A 33 8.26 33.94 12.33
CA VAL A 33 6.89 33.44 12.60
C VAL A 33 5.99 33.47 11.37
N SER A 34 6.33 34.27 10.36
CA SER A 34 5.65 34.30 9.07
C SER A 34 5.94 33.06 8.21
N ALA A 35 6.97 32.27 8.55
CA ALA A 35 7.33 31.10 7.77
C ALA A 35 6.16 30.11 7.69
N ASN A 36 5.93 29.61 6.48
CA ASN A 36 4.94 28.59 6.17
C ASN A 36 5.63 27.28 5.78
N ARG A 37 4.83 26.25 5.46
CA ARG A 37 5.32 24.94 5.04
C ARG A 37 6.41 25.02 3.95
N ARG A 38 6.25 25.88 2.94
CA ARG A 38 7.20 25.96 1.82
C ARG A 38 8.55 26.47 2.29
N ASP A 39 8.55 27.53 3.11
CA ASP A 39 9.78 28.13 3.63
C ASP A 39 10.58 27.13 4.46
N LEU A 40 9.89 26.39 5.33
CA LEU A 40 10.50 25.33 6.12
C LEU A 40 10.97 24.15 5.25
N SER A 41 10.21 23.78 4.22
CA SER A 41 10.60 22.71 3.30
C SER A 41 11.86 23.07 2.52
N SER A 42 12.00 24.32 2.07
CA SER A 42 13.22 24.81 1.43
C SER A 42 14.41 24.83 2.39
N LEU A 43 14.18 25.19 3.66
CA LEU A 43 15.21 25.14 4.70
C LEU A 43 15.72 23.70 4.92
N ILE A 44 14.81 22.73 5.03
CA ILE A 44 15.17 21.31 5.18
C ILE A 44 15.88 20.78 3.93
N ALA A 45 15.41 21.12 2.73
CA ALA A 45 16.06 20.70 1.48
C ALA A 45 17.53 21.15 1.44
N HIS A 46 17.83 22.40 1.82
CA HIS A 46 19.19 22.90 1.89
C HIS A 46 20.10 22.10 2.86
N PHE A 47 19.56 21.62 3.98
CA PHE A 47 20.34 20.76 4.90
C PHE A 47 20.62 19.38 4.30
N LEU A 48 19.66 18.81 3.57
CA LEU A 48 19.80 17.50 2.97
C LEU A 48 20.78 17.54 1.78
N GLU A 49 20.72 18.58 0.95
CA GLU A 49 21.63 18.78 -0.19
C GLU A 49 23.09 19.00 0.27
N GLY A 50 23.31 19.74 1.36
CA GLY A 50 24.63 19.95 1.95
C GLY A 50 25.27 18.71 2.58
N SER A 51 24.53 17.59 2.70
CA SER A 51 24.99 16.35 3.33
C SER A 51 25.53 15.29 2.36
N GLY A 52 25.56 15.57 1.05
CA GLY A 52 26.35 14.85 0.05
C GLY A 52 25.75 13.55 -0.51
N SER A 53 25.26 13.63 -1.75
CA SER A 53 25.68 12.75 -2.84
C SER A 53 25.15 13.29 -4.16
N ASP A 54 26.04 13.53 -5.12
CA ASP A 54 25.71 13.59 -6.56
C ASP A 54 25.01 12.28 -6.93
N ASN A 55 23.69 12.30 -7.07
CA ASN A 55 22.96 11.24 -7.76
C ASN A 55 21.84 11.90 -8.57
N ASP A 56 22.11 11.93 -9.87
CA ASP A 56 21.22 12.20 -10.99
C ASP A 56 20.13 11.13 -11.05
N ASP A 57 19.08 11.30 -10.26
CA ASP A 57 17.78 10.70 -10.51
C ASP A 57 16.75 11.75 -10.07
N GLY A 58 15.80 12.08 -10.93
CA GLY A 58 14.79 13.13 -10.74
C GLY A 58 13.86 12.87 -9.55
N GLU A 59 14.40 12.96 -8.33
CA GLU A 59 13.65 12.98 -7.09
C GLU A 59 12.94 14.33 -7.03
N ALA A 60 11.64 14.28 -7.33
CA ALA A 60 10.69 15.36 -7.09
C ALA A 60 11.10 16.12 -5.83
N GLU A 61 11.25 17.46 -5.95
CA GLU A 61 11.43 18.39 -4.83
C GLU A 61 10.82 17.78 -3.59
N ARG A 62 11.66 17.26 -2.68
CA ARG A 62 11.21 16.39 -1.58
C ARG A 62 10.36 17.23 -0.65
N GLU A 63 9.07 17.33 -0.97
CA GLU A 63 8.16 18.17 -0.23
C GLU A 63 8.04 17.56 1.15
N THR A 64 8.35 18.34 2.17
CA THR A 64 8.21 17.93 3.55
C THR A 64 6.94 18.53 4.14
N GLU A 65 6.39 17.84 5.13
CA GLU A 65 5.38 18.40 6.02
C GLU A 65 5.92 18.49 7.45
N PHE A 66 5.27 19.31 8.24
CA PHE A 66 5.74 19.71 9.56
C PHE A 66 4.63 19.50 10.58
N ILE A 67 4.93 18.78 11.65
CA ILE A 67 4.02 18.55 12.77
C ILE A 67 4.54 19.34 13.97
N ILE A 68 3.67 20.15 14.57
CA ILE A 68 3.99 20.97 15.74
C ILE A 68 2.97 20.66 16.83
N ARG A 69 3.44 20.05 17.93
CA ARG A 69 2.58 19.59 19.05
C ARG A 69 1.45 18.66 18.59
N GLY A 70 1.74 17.76 17.64
CA GLY A 70 0.78 16.77 17.13
C GLY A 70 -0.13 17.27 16.00
N ASP A 71 -0.09 18.56 15.64
CA ASP A 71 -0.89 19.10 14.53
C ASP A 71 -0.03 19.45 13.32
N LEU A 72 -0.56 19.18 12.14
CA LEU A 72 0.08 19.55 10.87
C LEU A 72 0.09 21.07 10.66
N LEU A 73 1.22 21.62 10.23
CA LEU A 73 1.35 23.01 9.85
C LEU A 73 0.62 23.28 8.52
N ARG A 74 -0.54 23.92 8.59
CA ARG A 74 -1.38 24.27 7.41
C ARG A 74 -1.29 25.73 6.95
N SER A 75 -0.62 26.59 7.72
CA SER A 75 -0.55 28.03 7.49
C SER A 75 0.83 28.57 7.91
N SER A 76 0.94 29.83 8.34
CA SER A 76 2.18 30.32 8.96
C SER A 76 2.35 29.77 10.38
N LEU A 77 3.58 29.76 10.88
CA LEU A 77 3.88 29.43 12.27
C LEU A 77 3.12 30.36 13.23
N GLU A 78 3.00 31.65 12.92
CA GLU A 78 2.24 32.62 13.70
C GLU A 78 0.78 32.19 13.85
N SER A 79 0.11 31.87 12.75
CA SER A 79 -1.30 31.47 12.76
C SER A 79 -1.50 30.10 13.43
N HIS A 80 -0.56 29.18 13.23
CA HIS A 80 -0.59 27.85 13.85
C HIS A 80 -0.37 27.90 15.36
N LEU A 81 0.45 28.84 15.83
CA LEU A 81 0.75 29.03 17.24
C LEU A 81 -0.20 30.00 17.94
N ALA A 82 -0.91 30.88 17.21
CA ALA A 82 -1.82 31.87 17.79
C ALA A 82 -2.91 31.26 18.68
N ASN A 83 -3.42 30.08 18.30
CA ASN A 83 -4.46 29.36 19.05
C ASN A 83 -3.88 28.42 20.14
N LYS A 84 -2.55 28.31 20.23
CA LYS A 84 -1.87 27.47 21.20
C LYS A 84 -1.18 28.40 22.20
N THR A 85 -1.44 28.26 23.49
CA THR A 85 -0.74 29.04 24.50
C THR A 85 0.74 28.66 24.47
N VAL A 86 1.54 29.44 23.75
CA VAL A 86 2.96 29.20 23.53
C VAL A 86 3.67 30.40 24.15
N SER A 87 4.49 30.13 25.16
CA SER A 87 5.38 31.15 25.71
C SER A 87 6.33 31.63 24.62
N SER A 88 6.57 32.94 24.54
CA SER A 88 7.54 33.53 23.61
C SER A 88 8.97 33.04 23.83
N GLU A 89 9.26 32.41 24.97
CA GLU A 89 10.58 31.89 25.34
C GLU A 89 10.73 30.38 25.07
N ALA A 90 9.65 29.69 24.71
CA ALA A 90 9.68 28.24 24.52
C ALA A 90 10.36 27.86 23.20
N VAL A 91 11.24 26.85 23.25
CA VAL A 91 11.77 26.19 22.07
C VAL A 91 10.69 25.27 21.51
N ILE A 92 10.36 25.45 20.23
CA ILE A 92 9.30 24.71 19.56
C ILE A 92 9.92 23.53 18.83
N GLU A 93 9.50 22.33 19.20
CA GLU A 93 9.84 21.14 18.43
C GLU A 93 8.98 21.07 17.17
N ILE A 94 9.64 20.92 16.03
CA ILE A 94 9.00 20.76 14.72
C ILE A 94 9.40 19.39 14.18
N GLU A 95 8.46 18.45 14.19
CA GLU A 95 8.66 17.13 13.61
C GLU A 95 8.53 17.21 12.08
N VAL A 96 9.52 16.72 11.35
CA VAL A 96 9.59 16.70 9.89
C VAL A 96 9.18 15.33 9.37
N ILE A 97 8.25 15.32 8.42
CA ILE A 97 7.77 14.10 7.76
C ILE A 97 7.83 14.26 6.24
N GLU A 98 7.94 13.14 5.54
CA GLU A 98 7.85 13.11 4.08
C GLU A 98 6.40 13.37 3.65
N ARG A 99 6.19 14.29 2.70
CA ARG A 99 4.86 14.51 2.15
C ARG A 99 4.49 13.35 1.26
N ASN A 100 3.38 12.69 1.57
CA ASN A 100 2.76 11.76 0.65
C ASN A 100 1.65 12.51 -0.13
N PRO A 101 1.88 12.90 -1.40
CA PRO A 101 0.87 13.60 -2.17
C PRO A 101 -0.37 12.72 -2.33
N PRO A 102 -1.56 13.32 -2.53
CA PRO A 102 -2.75 12.55 -2.82
C PRO A 102 -2.50 11.63 -4.02
N PRO A 103 -2.87 10.34 -3.94
CA PRO A 103 -2.67 9.41 -5.04
C PRO A 103 -3.41 9.94 -6.27
N ARG A 104 -2.75 9.89 -7.41
CA ARG A 104 -3.34 10.26 -8.70
C ARG A 104 -3.85 9.00 -9.38
N LEU A 105 -4.91 9.14 -10.19
CA LEU A 105 -5.39 8.06 -11.03
C LEU A 105 -4.27 7.64 -11.99
N ALA A 106 -3.84 6.38 -11.90
CA ALA A 106 -2.84 5.81 -12.79
C ALA A 106 -3.51 5.18 -14.02
N ASP A 107 -4.47 4.27 -13.81
CA ASP A 107 -5.13 3.53 -14.89
C ASP A 107 -6.55 3.08 -14.48
N VAL A 108 -7.33 2.61 -15.47
CA VAL A 108 -8.71 2.12 -15.32
C VAL A 108 -8.86 0.76 -16.03
N PHE A 109 -9.33 -0.24 -15.27
CA PHE A 109 -9.49 -1.62 -15.75
C PHE A 109 -10.96 -1.93 -16.02
N ASP A 110 -11.34 -1.95 -17.31
CA ASP A 110 -12.74 -2.13 -17.69
C ASP A 110 -13.27 -3.54 -17.40
N HIS A 111 -14.43 -3.59 -16.74
CA HIS A 111 -15.16 -4.82 -16.43
C HIS A 111 -16.60 -4.72 -16.96
N LYS A 112 -17.18 -5.88 -17.31
CA LYS A 112 -18.58 -5.93 -17.81
C LYS A 112 -19.61 -5.70 -16.72
N ASP A 113 -19.24 -5.97 -15.47
CA ASP A 113 -20.10 -5.85 -14.30
C ASP A 113 -19.25 -5.45 -13.08
N TRP A 114 -19.88 -5.26 -11.93
CA TRP A 114 -19.23 -4.82 -10.69
C TRP A 114 -18.05 -5.73 -10.30
N VAL A 115 -16.96 -5.08 -9.87
CA VAL A 115 -15.79 -5.76 -9.30
C VAL A 115 -16.05 -5.97 -7.81
N SER A 116 -15.94 -7.21 -7.35
CA SER A 116 -16.24 -7.62 -5.97
C SER A 116 -14.99 -7.78 -5.12
N GLY A 117 -13.91 -8.29 -5.72
CA GLY A 117 -12.65 -8.54 -5.05
C GLY A 117 -11.47 -8.14 -5.93
N VAL A 118 -10.40 -7.68 -5.30
CA VAL A 118 -9.14 -7.33 -5.95
C VAL A 118 -7.98 -7.79 -5.06
N HIS A 119 -6.98 -8.41 -5.67
CA HIS A 119 -5.76 -8.79 -4.97
C HIS A 119 -4.55 -8.64 -5.89
N ILE A 120 -3.45 -8.15 -5.36
CA ILE A 120 -2.24 -7.84 -6.13
C ILE A 120 -1.09 -8.74 -5.69
N ASN A 121 -0.27 -9.19 -6.64
CA ASN A 121 1.02 -9.78 -6.35
C ASN A 121 2.12 -8.94 -7.03
N THR A 122 3.36 -9.43 -7.02
CA THR A 122 4.52 -8.70 -7.58
C THR A 122 4.32 -8.33 -9.05
N HIS A 123 3.63 -9.16 -9.84
CA HIS A 123 3.59 -9.03 -11.30
C HIS A 123 2.21 -8.72 -11.87
N TYR A 124 1.14 -9.03 -11.13
CA TYR A 124 -0.22 -9.07 -11.64
C TYR A 124 -1.26 -8.58 -10.64
N ILE A 125 -2.36 -8.06 -11.18
CA ILE A 125 -3.56 -7.68 -10.46
C ILE A 125 -4.64 -8.73 -10.78
N LEU A 126 -5.22 -9.33 -9.75
CA LEU A 126 -6.31 -10.28 -9.82
C LEU A 126 -7.61 -9.58 -9.45
N THR A 127 -8.65 -9.84 -10.23
CA THR A 127 -9.97 -9.22 -10.03
C THR A 127 -11.06 -10.25 -10.17
N GLY A 128 -12.04 -10.23 -9.26
CA GLY A 128 -13.27 -11.01 -9.34
C GLY A 128 -14.44 -10.10 -9.70
N SER A 129 -15.31 -10.55 -10.60
CA SER A 129 -16.47 -9.77 -11.04
C SER A 129 -17.80 -10.51 -10.85
N TYR A 130 -18.86 -9.72 -10.79
CA TYR A 130 -20.24 -10.21 -10.76
C TYR A 130 -20.66 -10.89 -12.07
N ASP A 131 -19.91 -10.69 -13.15
CA ASP A 131 -20.08 -11.44 -14.41
C ASP A 131 -19.66 -12.91 -14.32
N SER A 132 -19.32 -13.41 -13.12
CA SER A 132 -18.87 -14.76 -12.82
C SER A 132 -17.47 -15.12 -13.36
N THR A 133 -16.71 -14.11 -13.80
CA THR A 133 -15.33 -14.29 -14.28
C THR A 133 -14.31 -13.74 -13.30
N VAL A 134 -13.12 -14.34 -13.32
CA VAL A 134 -11.93 -13.82 -12.66
C VAL A 134 -10.97 -13.36 -13.74
N ARG A 135 -10.40 -12.16 -13.63
CA ARG A 135 -9.46 -11.61 -14.62
C ARG A 135 -8.13 -11.30 -13.98
N ILE A 136 -7.07 -11.53 -14.75
CA ILE A 136 -5.69 -11.23 -14.40
C ILE A 136 -5.19 -10.13 -15.32
N TRP A 137 -4.66 -9.08 -14.73
CA TRP A 137 -4.20 -7.88 -15.40
C TRP A 137 -2.71 -7.67 -15.13
N THR A 138 -2.02 -7.04 -16.08
CA THR A 138 -0.73 -6.41 -15.79
C THR A 138 -0.93 -5.10 -15.04
N HIS A 139 0.13 -4.59 -14.42
CA HIS A 139 0.11 -3.26 -13.81
C HIS A 139 -0.12 -2.13 -14.84
N ASP A 140 0.11 -2.40 -16.12
CA ASP A 140 -0.09 -1.47 -17.25
C ASP A 140 -1.51 -1.51 -17.85
N GLY A 141 -2.51 -2.03 -17.12
CA GLY A 141 -3.89 -2.01 -17.59
C GLY A 141 -4.29 -3.14 -18.54
N GLN A 142 -3.36 -3.99 -18.98
CA GLN A 142 -3.64 -5.00 -20.00
C GLN A 142 -4.19 -6.30 -19.39
N MET A 143 -5.33 -6.77 -19.92
CA MET A 143 -5.88 -8.08 -19.53
C MET A 143 -5.01 -9.20 -20.12
N LYS A 144 -4.40 -10.00 -19.24
CA LYS A 144 -3.59 -11.15 -19.66
C LYS A 144 -4.43 -12.39 -19.90
N CYS A 145 -5.31 -12.72 -18.96
CA CYS A 145 -6.14 -13.92 -19.04
C CYS A 145 -7.39 -13.79 -18.17
N SER A 146 -8.37 -14.63 -18.46
CA SER A 146 -9.60 -14.78 -17.68
C SER A 146 -9.79 -16.24 -17.26
N ALA A 147 -10.15 -16.45 -16.00
CA ALA A 147 -10.57 -17.73 -15.47
C ALA A 147 -12.10 -17.79 -15.48
N GLU A 148 -12.65 -18.71 -16.28
CA GLU A 148 -14.08 -18.99 -16.35
C GLU A 148 -14.33 -20.36 -15.71
N GLY A 149 -15.32 -20.44 -14.82
CA GLY A 149 -15.67 -21.70 -14.14
C GLY A 149 -16.69 -21.53 -13.02
N HIS A 150 -16.78 -20.34 -12.43
CA HIS A 150 -17.86 -20.03 -11.50
C HIS A 150 -19.21 -19.93 -12.23
N THR A 151 -20.25 -20.44 -11.57
CA THR A 151 -21.63 -20.44 -12.11
C THR A 151 -22.48 -19.29 -11.56
N SER A 152 -21.88 -18.45 -10.72
CA SER A 152 -22.52 -17.32 -10.04
C SER A 152 -21.47 -16.25 -9.74
N PRO A 153 -21.91 -15.02 -9.38
CA PRO A 153 -21.01 -13.90 -9.10
C PRO A 153 -19.83 -14.26 -8.21
N VAL A 154 -18.62 -13.90 -8.64
CA VAL A 154 -17.42 -13.99 -7.81
C VAL A 154 -17.55 -12.94 -6.71
N LYS A 155 -17.19 -13.30 -5.48
CA LYS A 155 -17.28 -12.43 -4.31
C LYS A 155 -15.92 -11.98 -3.81
N ASP A 156 -14.92 -12.85 -3.90
CA ASP A 156 -13.57 -12.54 -3.44
C ASP A 156 -12.53 -13.34 -4.23
N VAL A 157 -11.31 -12.81 -4.29
CA VAL A 157 -10.17 -13.42 -4.99
C VAL A 157 -8.89 -13.17 -4.21
N VAL A 158 -7.97 -14.12 -4.21
CA VAL A 158 -6.71 -13.99 -3.47
C VAL A 158 -5.57 -14.76 -4.14
N TRP A 159 -4.40 -14.15 -4.19
CA TRP A 159 -3.17 -14.82 -4.59
C TRP A 159 -2.70 -15.72 -3.45
N ILE A 160 -2.44 -16.99 -3.76
CA ILE A 160 -1.92 -17.97 -2.79
C ILE A 160 -0.38 -17.92 -2.79
N SER A 161 0.22 -17.87 -3.98
CA SER A 161 1.65 -17.67 -4.16
C SER A 161 1.93 -16.29 -4.75
N SER A 162 3.01 -15.66 -4.31
CA SER A 162 3.41 -14.32 -4.73
C SER A 162 4.23 -14.29 -6.02
N ASP A 163 4.93 -15.37 -6.37
CA ASP A 163 5.84 -15.43 -7.52
C ASP A 163 6.01 -16.88 -8.03
N ALA A 164 6.08 -17.06 -9.36
CA ALA A 164 6.45 -18.32 -10.00
C ALA A 164 7.85 -18.78 -9.57
N SER A 165 8.78 -17.86 -9.30
CA SER A 165 10.14 -18.20 -8.81
C SER A 165 10.13 -18.76 -7.39
N SER A 166 9.12 -18.40 -6.60
CA SER A 166 8.92 -18.94 -5.25
C SER A 166 8.19 -20.29 -5.23
N SER A 167 7.74 -20.75 -6.40
CA SER A 167 7.02 -22.00 -6.60
C SER A 167 7.93 -23.01 -7.29
N ASP A 168 8.16 -24.17 -6.68
CA ASP A 168 8.99 -25.25 -7.24
C ASP A 168 8.51 -25.71 -8.64
N SER A 169 7.26 -25.41 -9.01
CA SER A 169 6.65 -25.80 -10.29
C SER A 169 6.61 -24.69 -11.35
N GLY A 170 7.11 -23.47 -11.06
CA GLY A 170 7.01 -22.32 -11.99
C GLY A 170 5.57 -21.88 -12.27
N ARG A 171 4.65 -22.16 -11.34
CA ARG A 171 3.22 -21.85 -11.43
C ARG A 171 2.81 -20.96 -10.28
N VAL A 172 1.97 -19.96 -10.55
CA VAL A 172 1.39 -19.09 -9.54
C VAL A 172 0.00 -19.58 -9.20
N LEU A 173 -0.28 -19.75 -7.91
CA LEU A 173 -1.58 -20.23 -7.42
C LEU A 173 -2.44 -19.07 -6.95
N PHE A 174 -3.74 -19.15 -7.20
CA PHE A 174 -4.74 -18.23 -6.67
C PHE A 174 -6.06 -18.94 -6.36
N ALA A 175 -6.87 -18.33 -5.52
CA ALA A 175 -8.21 -18.79 -5.18
C ALA A 175 -9.26 -17.75 -5.54
N SER A 176 -10.46 -18.24 -5.84
CA SER A 176 -11.65 -17.41 -6.02
C SER A 176 -12.84 -18.01 -5.27
N ALA A 177 -13.63 -17.15 -4.66
CA ALA A 177 -14.84 -17.49 -3.91
C ALA A 177 -16.06 -16.92 -4.64
N SER A 178 -17.14 -17.70 -4.68
CA SER A 178 -18.36 -17.30 -5.37
C SER A 178 -19.62 -17.55 -4.55
N GLN A 179 -20.68 -16.88 -5.00
CA GLN A 179 -22.05 -17.13 -4.58
C GLN A 179 -22.55 -18.54 -4.95
N ASP A 180 -21.85 -19.27 -5.83
CA ASP A 180 -22.11 -20.68 -6.15
C ASP A 180 -21.74 -21.65 -5.01
N GLN A 181 -21.33 -21.11 -3.86
CA GLN A 181 -20.98 -21.84 -2.62
C GLN A 181 -19.64 -22.59 -2.70
N ASN A 182 -18.89 -22.41 -3.78
CA ASN A 182 -17.61 -23.07 -3.98
C ASN A 182 -16.46 -22.07 -3.90
N VAL A 183 -15.30 -22.62 -3.55
CA VAL A 183 -14.01 -21.95 -3.76
C VAL A 183 -13.28 -22.72 -4.86
N HIS A 184 -12.78 -22.01 -5.86
CA HIS A 184 -11.95 -22.58 -6.91
C HIS A 184 -10.49 -22.23 -6.66
N ILE A 185 -9.61 -23.23 -6.84
CA ILE A 185 -8.17 -23.07 -6.82
C ILE A 185 -7.67 -23.17 -8.25
N TRP A 186 -6.85 -22.21 -8.65
CA TRP A 186 -6.37 -22.03 -10.00
C TRP A 186 -4.84 -22.00 -10.02
N SER A 187 -4.29 -22.43 -11.15
CA SER A 187 -2.87 -22.33 -11.48
C SER A 187 -2.68 -21.46 -12.71
N LEU A 188 -1.83 -20.46 -12.60
CA LEU A 188 -1.34 -19.64 -13.70
C LEU A 188 0.05 -20.14 -14.09
N ALA A 189 0.20 -20.64 -15.32
CA ALA A 189 1.49 -21.00 -15.88
C ALA A 189 2.09 -19.81 -16.63
N GLU A 190 3.25 -19.31 -16.16
CA GLU A 190 3.95 -18.18 -16.77
C GLU A 190 4.94 -18.59 -17.88
N SER A 191 5.24 -19.90 -17.99
CA SER A 191 6.31 -20.42 -18.84
C SER A 191 6.00 -20.41 -20.35
N THR A 192 4.78 -20.10 -20.77
CA THR A 192 4.36 -20.12 -22.18
C THR A 192 4.18 -18.71 -22.73
N ALA A 193 4.36 -18.55 -24.05
CA ALA A 193 4.17 -17.28 -24.77
C ALA A 193 2.79 -16.65 -24.53
N GLU A 194 1.81 -17.45 -24.12
CA GLU A 194 0.52 -17.00 -23.62
C GLU A 194 0.30 -17.53 -22.19
N PRO A 195 -0.10 -16.67 -21.23
CA PRO A 195 -0.42 -17.09 -19.88
C PRO A 195 -1.67 -17.97 -19.88
N GLN A 196 -1.56 -19.19 -19.36
CA GLN A 196 -2.69 -20.12 -19.27
C GLN A 196 -3.14 -20.30 -17.83
N VAL A 197 -4.45 -20.22 -17.64
CA VAL A 197 -5.11 -20.48 -16.36
C VAL A 197 -5.72 -21.87 -16.39
N GLU A 198 -5.32 -22.69 -15.43
CA GLU A 198 -5.84 -24.04 -15.22
C GLU A 198 -6.66 -24.10 -13.93
N HIS A 199 -7.84 -24.69 -13.99
CA HIS A 199 -8.62 -25.02 -12.81
C HIS A 199 -8.05 -26.27 -12.16
N LEU A 200 -7.59 -26.16 -10.91
CA LEU A 200 -6.98 -27.28 -10.18
C LEU A 200 -7.99 -28.00 -9.30
N HIS A 201 -8.78 -27.23 -8.54
CA HIS A 201 -9.66 -27.82 -7.53
C HIS A 201 -10.91 -27.01 -7.27
N THR A 202 -11.98 -27.71 -6.88
CA THR A 202 -13.20 -27.11 -6.34
C THR A 202 -13.39 -27.53 -4.90
N CYS A 203 -13.15 -26.61 -3.99
CA CYS A 203 -13.44 -26.80 -2.57
C CYS A 203 -14.93 -26.61 -2.33
N LYS A 204 -15.61 -27.68 -1.92
CA LYS A 204 -17.03 -27.69 -1.57
C LYS A 204 -17.18 -27.83 -0.06
N GLY A 205 -18.24 -27.27 0.51
CA GLY A 205 -18.57 -27.46 1.93
C GLY A 205 -19.38 -26.34 2.56
N HIS A 206 -19.33 -25.13 1.99
CA HIS A 206 -20.19 -24.04 2.43
C HIS A 206 -21.63 -24.30 1.97
N ALA A 207 -22.59 -24.10 2.89
CA ALA A 207 -24.01 -24.24 2.59
C ALA A 207 -24.62 -22.98 1.95
N ARG A 208 -23.84 -21.91 1.82
CA ARG A 208 -24.23 -20.59 1.28
C ARG A 208 -23.02 -19.95 0.58
N SER A 209 -23.28 -18.79 -0.02
CA SER A 209 -22.28 -17.92 -0.65
C SER A 209 -21.01 -17.78 0.20
N VAL A 210 -19.86 -17.93 -0.46
CA VAL A 210 -18.55 -17.68 0.15
C VAL A 210 -18.21 -16.22 -0.10
N GLU A 211 -18.11 -15.43 0.96
CA GLU A 211 -18.04 -13.96 0.85
C GLU A 211 -16.62 -13.43 0.98
N SER A 212 -15.71 -14.18 1.59
CA SER A 212 -14.33 -13.73 1.76
C SER A 212 -13.34 -14.88 1.85
N LEU A 213 -12.15 -14.64 1.32
CA LEU A 213 -10.97 -15.51 1.38
C LEU A 213 -9.81 -14.77 2.04
N ALA A 214 -9.01 -15.51 2.81
CA ALA A 214 -7.72 -15.05 3.29
C ALA A 214 -6.72 -16.20 3.22
N VAL A 215 -5.51 -15.91 2.77
CA VAL A 215 -4.41 -16.87 2.70
C VAL A 215 -3.42 -16.55 3.80
N ASN A 216 -2.99 -17.57 4.53
CA ASN A 216 -1.82 -17.46 5.38
C ASN A 216 -0.57 -17.87 4.57
N PRO A 217 0.37 -16.95 4.28
CA PRO A 217 1.59 -17.27 3.55
C PRO A 217 2.64 -17.96 4.45
N SER A 218 2.25 -18.73 5.46
CA SER A 218 3.19 -19.28 6.45
C SER A 218 4.26 -20.14 5.78
N HIS A 219 5.50 -19.66 5.80
CA HIS A 219 6.73 -20.38 5.49
C HIS A 219 7.10 -21.41 6.58
N ASP A 220 6.14 -21.89 7.38
CA ASP A 220 6.42 -22.96 8.34
C ASP A 220 6.58 -24.27 7.56
N LYS A 221 7.84 -24.52 7.18
CA LYS A 221 8.37 -25.87 6.98
C LYS A 221 8.23 -26.61 8.31
N VAL A 222 7.04 -27.15 8.58
CA VAL A 222 6.95 -28.31 9.46
C VAL A 222 7.76 -29.38 8.74
N GLU A 223 8.85 -29.84 9.35
CA GLU A 223 9.96 -30.63 8.76
C GLU A 223 9.60 -31.98 8.11
N ASN A 224 8.37 -32.19 7.67
CA ASN A 224 8.01 -33.35 6.85
C ASN A 224 6.88 -33.13 5.84
N CYS A 225 6.43 -31.90 5.59
CA CYS A 225 5.44 -31.64 4.54
C CYS A 225 5.70 -30.30 3.83
N TYR A 226 5.64 -30.34 2.49
CA TYR A 226 5.74 -29.24 1.51
C TYR A 226 4.89 -28.00 1.90
N PRO A 227 5.18 -26.79 1.35
CA PRO A 227 4.56 -25.54 1.80
C PRO A 227 3.03 -25.63 1.88
N HIS A 228 2.50 -25.63 3.10
CA HIS A 228 1.08 -25.68 3.37
C HIS A 228 0.51 -24.27 3.30
N TYR A 229 -0.11 -23.92 2.18
CA TYR A 229 -0.92 -22.71 2.09
C TYR A 229 -2.28 -22.97 2.72
N VAL A 230 -2.55 -22.37 3.87
CA VAL A 230 -3.88 -22.43 4.50
C VAL A 230 -4.73 -21.29 3.95
N CYS A 231 -5.78 -21.64 3.21
CA CYS A 231 -6.77 -20.69 2.72
C CYS A 231 -7.99 -20.72 3.65
N THR A 232 -8.19 -19.69 4.46
CA THR A 232 -9.42 -19.57 5.25
C THR A 232 -10.51 -18.92 4.42
N ALA A 233 -11.69 -19.53 4.41
CA ALA A 233 -12.87 -18.99 3.73
C ALA A 233 -13.96 -18.72 4.75
N SER A 234 -14.59 -17.54 4.67
CA SER A 234 -15.65 -17.14 5.59
C SER A 234 -16.96 -16.93 4.83
N ALA A 235 -18.00 -17.60 5.32
CA ALA A 235 -19.38 -17.26 5.00
C ALA A 235 -19.99 -16.66 6.27
N ARG A 236 -20.35 -15.36 6.20
CA ARG A 236 -20.99 -14.54 7.25
C ARG A 236 -21.38 -15.35 8.51
N ALA A 237 -20.47 -15.34 9.50
CA ALA A 237 -20.58 -15.90 10.86
C ALA A 237 -20.14 -17.36 11.14
N LYS A 238 -19.52 -18.09 10.19
CA LYS A 238 -18.74 -19.30 10.52
C LYS A 238 -17.46 -19.37 9.68
N TYR A 239 -16.31 -19.41 10.35
CA TYR A 239 -15.03 -19.69 9.70
C TYR A 239 -15.02 -21.17 9.29
N LEU A 240 -14.90 -21.45 7.99
CA LEU A 240 -14.50 -22.77 7.54
C LEU A 240 -13.00 -22.69 7.25
N PHE A 241 -12.21 -23.39 8.07
CA PHE A 241 -10.81 -23.60 7.76
C PHE A 241 -10.74 -24.56 6.59
N ILE A 242 -10.53 -24.04 5.38
CA ILE A 242 -10.17 -24.87 4.23
C ILE A 242 -8.65 -25.04 4.32
N ALA A 243 -8.21 -26.01 5.10
CA ALA A 243 -6.84 -26.50 4.96
C ALA A 243 -6.75 -27.13 3.57
N VAL A 244 -6.25 -26.37 2.59
CA VAL A 244 -5.89 -26.92 1.28
C VAL A 244 -4.63 -27.74 1.52
N GLN A 245 -4.82 -29.00 1.91
CA GLN A 245 -3.75 -29.97 1.86
C GLN A 245 -3.54 -30.26 0.37
N CYS A 246 -2.63 -29.52 -0.26
CA CYS A 246 -2.08 -29.87 -1.57
C CYS A 246 -1.38 -31.22 -1.42
N VAL A 247 -2.13 -32.31 -1.56
CA VAL A 247 -1.57 -33.62 -1.87
C VAL A 247 -1.29 -33.57 -3.38
N LEU A 248 -0.15 -32.99 -3.74
CA LEU A 248 0.45 -33.23 -5.05
C LEU A 248 0.92 -34.69 -5.02
N GLY A 249 0.17 -35.56 -5.69
CA GLY A 249 0.56 -36.95 -5.96
C GLY A 249 1.53 -37.05 -7.13
#